data_AF-A0A932LN94-F1
#
_entry.id   AF-A0A932LN94-F1
#
_cell.length_a   1.000
_cell.length_b   1.000
_cell.length_c   1.000
_cell.angle_alpha   90.00
_cell.angle_beta   90.00
_cell.angle_gamma   90.00
#
_symmetry.space_group_name_H-M   'P 1'
#
loop_
_entity.id
_entity.type
_entity.pdbx_description
1 polymer ?
#
loop_
_entity_poly.entity_id
_entity_poly.type
_entity_poly.pdbx_seq_one_letter_code
_entity_poly.pdbx_strand_id
1 'polypeptide(L)' 'MPPFSASWPSYSADLASDPGESRNLAAQHPDLAKSLGIKPQQWNATLPVEYVKSGTSDDDQ' A
#
# COMPACT_ATOMS: atom_id res chain seq x y z
N MET A 1 -8.05 13.72 -16.10
CA MET A 1 -7.35 13.63 -14.80
C MET A 1 -6.41 12.45 -14.87
N PRO A 2 -5.10 12.58 -14.57
CA PRO A 2 -4.17 11.48 -14.75
C PRO A 2 -4.46 10.38 -13.72
N PRO A 3 -4.22 9.09 -14.05
CA PRO A 3 -4.27 8.01 -13.06
C PRO A 3 -3.31 8.35 -11.93
N PHE A 4 -3.69 8.05 -10.69
CA PHE A 4 -2.84 8.22 -9.50
C PHE A 4 -1.46 7.59 -9.76
N SER A 5 -0.50 8.39 -10.24
CA SER A 5 0.91 8.03 -10.31
C SER A 5 1.50 8.24 -8.92
N ALA A 6 0.97 7.51 -7.96
CA ALA A 6 1.63 7.36 -6.68
C ALA A 6 2.87 6.51 -6.95
N SER A 7 4.02 7.17 -7.12
CA SER A 7 5.31 6.53 -6.92
C SER A 7 5.43 6.26 -5.42
N TRP A 8 4.76 5.20 -4.94
CA TRP A 8 4.84 4.80 -3.54
C TRP A 8 6.32 4.60 -3.18
N PRO A 9 6.83 5.22 -2.10
CA PRO A 9 8.12 4.83 -1.58
C PRO A 9 8.06 3.33 -1.30
N SER A 10 8.96 2.56 -1.91
CA SER A 10 9.02 1.13 -1.70
C SER A 10 9.38 0.89 -0.23
N TYR A 11 8.42 0.39 0.54
CA TYR A 11 8.60 -0.04 1.92
C TYR A 11 8.22 -1.51 2.00
N SER A 12 9.06 -2.30 2.67
CA SER A 12 8.80 -3.71 2.92
C SER A 12 9.47 -4.10 4.23
N ALA A 13 8.77 -4.84 5.09
CA ALA A 13 9.30 -5.38 6.33
C ALA A 13 8.99 -6.89 6.42
N ASP A 14 9.81 -7.63 7.15
CA ASP A 14 9.53 -9.02 7.50
C ASP A 14 8.77 -9.05 8.82
N LEU A 15 7.45 -9.19 8.76
CA LEU A 15 6.58 -9.21 9.94
C LEU A 15 6.79 -10.42 10.84
N ALA A 16 7.40 -11.50 10.34
CA ALA A 16 7.68 -12.67 11.18
C ALA A 16 8.83 -12.39 12.16
N SER A 17 9.83 -11.64 11.72
CA SER A 17 11.03 -11.30 12.49
C SER A 17 10.99 -9.90 13.11
N ASP A 18 10.22 -8.98 12.52
CA ASP A 18 10.04 -7.59 12.94
C ASP A 18 8.55 -7.18 12.86
N PRO A 19 7.71 -7.67 13.80
CA PRO A 19 6.27 -7.36 13.82
C PRO A 19 5.97 -5.87 14.01
N GLY A 20 6.92 -5.11 14.56
CA GLY A 20 6.80 -3.68 14.80
C GLY A 20 7.21 -2.81 13.60
N GLU A 21 7.51 -3.41 12.44
CA GLU A 21 7.85 -2.69 11.21
C GLU A 21 8.97 -1.65 11.40
N SER A 22 9.87 -1.92 12.34
CA SER A 22 10.93 -1.00 12.72
C SER A 22 12.04 -0.91 11.67
N ARG A 23 12.10 -1.87 10.73
CA ARG A 23 13.15 -1.98 9.72
C ARG A 23 12.57 -2.00 8.31
N ASN A 24 12.89 -0.97 7.53
CA ASN A 24 12.64 -0.97 6.10
C ASN A 24 13.70 -1.82 5.36
N LEU A 25 13.25 -2.90 4.74
CA LEU A 25 14.06 -3.82 3.95
C LEU A 25 14.07 -3.49 2.44
N ALA A 26 13.25 -2.55 1.98
CA ALA A 26 13.07 -2.32 0.54
C ALA A 26 14.34 -1.84 -0.17
N ALA A 27 15.16 -1.02 0.49
CA ALA A 27 16.44 -0.57 -0.05
C ALA A 27 17.49 -1.69 -0.08
N GLN A 28 17.37 -2.67 0.82
CA GLN A 28 18.30 -3.81 0.93
C GLN A 28 17.91 -4.95 -0.02
N HIS A 29 16.63 -5.07 -0.34
CA HIS A 29 16.06 -6.10 -1.21
C HIS A 29 15.15 -5.47 -2.29
N PRO A 30 15.72 -4.72 -3.26
CA PRO A 30 14.92 -3.99 -4.25
C PRO A 30 14.08 -4.92 -5.13
N ASP A 31 14.52 -6.14 -5.41
CA ASP A 31 13.75 -7.10 -6.20
C ASP A 31 12.56 -7.68 -5.44
N LEU A 32 12.72 -7.90 -4.13
CA LEU A 32 11.62 -8.26 -3.24
C LEU A 32 10.58 -7.14 -3.23
N ALA A 33 11.01 -5.89 -3.03
CA ALA A 33 10.12 -4.73 -3.03
C ALA A 33 9.36 -4.57 -4.36
N LYS A 34 10.03 -4.75 -5.50
CA LYS A 34 9.39 -4.77 -6.82
C LYS A 34 8.34 -5.88 -6.92
N SER A 35 8.69 -7.11 -6.54
CA SER A 35 7.77 -8.25 -6.64
C SER A 35 6.52 -8.09 -5.78
N LEU A 36 6.68 -7.54 -4.57
CA LEU A 36 5.57 -7.24 -3.67
C LEU A 36 4.70 -6.09 -4.20
N GLY A 37 5.28 -5.13 -4.92
CA GLY A 37 4.55 -4.02 -5.53
C GLY A 37 3.64 -4.40 -6.71
N ILE A 38 3.85 -5.55 -7.36
CA ILE A 38 3.07 -5.97 -8.54
C ILE A 38 1.59 -6.16 -8.20
N LYS A 39 1.29 -6.89 -7.11
CA LYS A 39 -0.10 -7.20 -6.75
C LYS A 39 -0.92 -5.96 -6.37
N PRO A 40 -0.43 -5.06 -5.48
CA PRO A 40 -1.12 -3.81 -5.18
C PRO A 40 -1.32 -2.93 -6.42
N GLN A 41 -0.34 -2.85 -7.32
CA GLN A 41 -0.48 -2.10 -8.57
C GLN A 41 -1.57 -2.67 -9.48
N GLN A 42 -1.60 -4.01 -9.63
CA GLN A 42 -2.66 -4.70 -10.38
C GLN A 42 -4.03 -4.46 -9.76
N TRP A 43 -4.15 -4.55 -8.43
CA TRP A 43 -5.41 -4.28 -7.73
C TRP A 43 -5.84 -2.83 -7.88
N ASN A 44 -4.92 -1.87 -7.75
CA ASN A 44 -5.20 -0.45 -7.94
C ASN A 44 -5.76 -0.16 -9.34
N ALA A 45 -5.29 -0.87 -10.37
CA ALA A 45 -5.83 -0.75 -11.73
C ALA A 45 -7.27 -1.28 -11.87
N THR A 46 -7.75 -2.09 -10.92
CA THR A 46 -9.14 -2.58 -10.88
C THR A 46 -10.08 -1.72 -10.04
N LEU A 47 -9.54 -0.77 -9.27
CA LEU A 47 -10.35 0.06 -8.39
C LEU A 47 -11.12 1.12 -9.20
N PRO A 48 -12.36 1.45 -8.78
CA PRO A 48 -13.08 2.58 -9.35
C PRO A 48 -12.33 3.89 -9.02
N VAL A 49 -12.40 4.85 -9.93
CA VAL A 49 -11.77 6.18 -9.77
C VAL A 49 -12.35 6.93 -8.57
N GLU A 50 -13.62 6.68 -8.26
CA GLU A 50 -14.32 7.26 -7.13
C GLU A 50 -14.61 6.18 -6.09
N TYR A 51 -14.10 6.38 -4.88
CA TYR A 51 -14.41 5.53 -3.74
C TYR A 51 -15.52 6.18 -2.93
N VAL A 52 -16.73 5.61 -2.97
CA VAL A 52 -17.81 6.05 -2.09
C VAL A 52 -17.49 5.55 -0.68
N LYS A 53 -17.05 6.44 0.20
CA LYS A 53 -16.95 6.16 1.64
C LYS A 53 -18.38 5.96 2.16
N SER A 54 -18.81 4.71 2.32
CA SER A 54 -20.05 4.40 3.04
C SER A 54 -19.94 4.99 4.43
N GLY A 55 -20.88 5.88 4.78
CA GLY A 55 -20.79 6.78 5.93
C GLY A 55 -20.39 6.07 7.21
N THR A 56 -19.39 6.63 7.88
CA THR A 56 -19.30 6.49 9.33
C THR A 56 -20.47 7.33 9.85
N SER A 57 -21.49 6.71 10.42
CA SER A 57 -22.30 7.44 11.38
C SER A 57 -21.39 7.68 12.57
N ASP A 58 -20.75 8.85 12.59
CA ASP A 58 -20.33 9.51 13.81
C ASP A 58 -21.64 9.83 14.57
N ASP A 59 -22.17 8.84 15.29
CA ASP A 59 -23.14 9.08 16.35
C ASP A 59 -22.30 9.36 17.60
N ASP A 60 -21.88 10.62 17.71
CA ASP A 60 -21.30 11.20 18.92
C ASP A 60 -22.44 11.35 19.94
N GLN A 61 -22.43 10.51 20.98
CA GLN A 61 -23.22 10.68 22.21
C GLN A 61 -22.30 10.69 23.43
#